data_AF-A0A6J8B910-F1
#
_entry.id   AF-A0A6J8B910-F1
#
_cell.length_a   1.000
_cell.length_b   1.000
_cell.length_c   1.000
_cell.angle_alpha   90.00
_cell.angle_beta   90.00
_cell.angle_gamma   90.00
#
_symmetry.space_group_name_H-M   'P 1'
#
loop_
_entity.id
_entity.type
_entity.pdbx_description
1 polymer ?
#
loop_
_entity_poly.entity_id
_entity_poly.type
_entity_poly.pdbx_seq_one_letter_code
_entity_poly.pdbx_strand_id
1 'polypeptide(L)'
;MTVNYDNPNSFFSTIRELLSKNKLPSNHFLQESLPSKLKWKSVVTKQLNTYVYWLNTLKDEAELKSTLKYMEPNHLLIGKNHPVWNTFDKTKAEVRKTIIKTKLVSGTFILNSDRAKFNQSPSPLCQLCNLHEENISHFLLDCPLLSKTRITYFEPIKDYVIQHTTEEVWHSVFQLKPNIIRLIIDCRHFISNTSRYKYHEHDRSQN
;
A
#
# COMPACT_ATOMS: atom_id res chain seq x y z
N MET A 1 36.97 -30.21 7.13
CA MET A 1 35.52 -30.26 6.84
C MET A 1 35.31 -29.76 5.42
N THR A 2 34.94 -30.65 4.50
CA THR A 2 34.58 -30.28 3.12
C THR A 2 33.13 -29.82 3.10
N VAL A 3 32.89 -28.55 2.76
CA VAL A 3 31.54 -28.02 2.57
C VAL A 3 31.00 -28.59 1.25
N ASN A 4 29.87 -29.29 1.30
CA ASN A 4 29.20 -29.79 0.11
C ASN A 4 28.43 -28.64 -0.58
N TYR A 5 29.05 -28.05 -1.60
CA TYR A 5 28.49 -26.94 -2.38
C TYR A 5 27.42 -27.36 -3.41
N ASP A 6 27.23 -28.66 -3.62
CA ASP A 6 26.33 -29.21 -4.63
C ASP A 6 24.94 -29.50 -4.09
N ASN A 7 24.76 -29.45 -2.75
CA ASN A 7 23.42 -29.52 -2.17
C ASN A 7 22.67 -28.20 -2.44
N PRO A 8 21.56 -28.20 -3.22
CA PRO A 8 20.78 -27.00 -3.52
C PRO A 8 20.15 -26.40 -2.26
N ASN A 9 19.92 -27.21 -1.23
CA ASN A 9 19.39 -26.79 0.06
C ASN A 9 20.47 -26.33 1.05
N SER A 10 21.75 -26.26 0.63
CA SER A 10 22.79 -25.72 1.50
C SER A 10 22.68 -24.20 1.61
N PHE A 11 22.95 -23.68 2.81
CA PHE A 11 23.01 -22.23 3.05
C PHE A 11 23.92 -21.50 2.03
N PHE A 12 25.04 -22.09 1.65
CA PHE A 12 25.98 -21.50 0.69
C PHE A 12 25.41 -21.44 -0.74
N SER A 13 24.66 -22.45 -1.17
CA SER A 13 23.95 -22.43 -2.45
C SER A 13 22.89 -21.34 -2.47
N THR A 14 22.11 -21.19 -1.40
CA THR A 14 21.14 -20.09 -1.26
C THR A 14 21.80 -18.71 -1.30
N ILE A 15 22.91 -18.51 -0.60
CA ILE A 15 23.65 -17.23 -0.63
C ILE A 15 24.20 -16.95 -2.03
N ARG A 16 24.78 -17.95 -2.71
CA ARG A 16 25.29 -17.82 -4.07
C ARG A 16 24.19 -17.43 -5.05
N GLU A 17 23.03 -18.08 -4.95
CA GLU A 17 21.86 -17.76 -5.75
C GLU A 17 21.37 -16.33 -5.47
N LEU A 18 21.28 -15.92 -4.20
CA LEU A 18 20.90 -14.56 -3.84
C LEU A 18 21.89 -13.54 -4.39
N LEU A 19 23.20 -13.76 -4.26
CA LEU A 19 24.22 -12.86 -4.81
C LEU A 19 24.09 -12.75 -6.33
N SER A 20 23.92 -13.89 -7.02
CA SER A 20 23.74 -13.95 -8.47
C SER A 20 22.45 -13.23 -8.92
N LYS A 21 21.32 -13.57 -8.30
CA LYS A 21 19.99 -12.98 -8.56
C LYS A 21 19.98 -11.46 -8.37
N ASN A 22 20.76 -10.96 -7.42
CA ASN A 22 20.90 -9.54 -7.12
C ASN A 22 22.05 -8.84 -7.87
N LYS A 23 22.79 -9.55 -8.73
CA LYS A 23 24.01 -9.05 -9.37
C LYS A 23 25.01 -8.45 -8.37
N LEU A 24 25.08 -9.05 -7.18
CA LEU A 24 26.04 -8.70 -6.14
C LEU A 24 27.37 -9.43 -6.39
N PRO A 25 28.51 -8.87 -5.90
CA PRO A 25 29.79 -9.54 -6.00
C PRO A 25 29.76 -10.95 -5.40
N SER A 26 30.45 -11.88 -6.05
CA SER A 26 30.56 -13.26 -5.57
C SER A 26 31.31 -13.32 -4.24
N ASN A 27 31.16 -14.42 -3.51
CA ASN A 27 31.89 -14.61 -2.25
C ASN A 27 33.41 -14.57 -2.45
N HIS A 28 33.93 -15.08 -3.58
CA HIS A 28 35.36 -15.04 -3.91
C HIS A 28 35.89 -13.60 -3.97
N PHE A 29 35.14 -12.70 -4.61
CA PHE A 29 35.48 -11.28 -4.70
C PHE A 29 35.54 -10.62 -3.31
N LEU A 30 34.65 -11.01 -2.41
CA LEU A 30 34.62 -10.49 -1.04
C LEU A 30 35.81 -10.97 -0.20
N GLN A 31 36.39 -12.15 -0.50
CA GLN A 31 37.56 -12.67 0.19
C GLN A 31 38.84 -11.92 -0.20
N GLU A 32 38.96 -11.51 -1.47
CA GLU A 32 40.12 -10.75 -1.97
C GLU A 32 40.16 -9.31 -1.41
N SER A 33 38.99 -8.71 -1.18
CA SER A 33 38.90 -7.34 -0.67
C SER A 33 37.68 -7.16 0.24
N LEU A 34 37.83 -7.47 1.52
CA LEU A 34 36.73 -7.42 2.47
C LEU A 34 36.23 -5.97 2.66
N PRO A 35 35.02 -5.61 2.19
CA PRO A 35 34.49 -4.27 2.42
C PRO A 35 34.16 -4.09 3.90
N SER A 36 34.27 -2.86 4.41
CA SER A 36 33.71 -2.55 5.72
C SER A 36 32.19 -2.81 5.73
N LYS A 37 31.64 -3.16 6.89
CA LYS A 37 30.20 -3.45 7.06
C LYS A 37 29.30 -2.34 6.48
N LEU A 38 29.67 -1.08 6.67
CA LEU A 38 28.93 0.07 6.14
C LEU A 38 29.02 0.16 4.61
N LYS A 39 30.21 -0.04 4.04
CA LYS A 39 30.42 -0.06 2.59
C LYS A 39 29.62 -1.20 1.94
N TRP A 40 29.66 -2.39 2.53
CA TRP A 40 28.89 -3.53 2.05
C TRP A 40 27.38 -3.27 2.09
N LYS A 41 26.87 -2.77 3.21
CA LYS A 41 25.45 -2.39 3.34
C LYS A 41 25.04 -1.37 2.27
N SER A 42 25.90 -0.39 1.97
CA SER A 42 25.64 0.59 0.91
C SER A 42 25.57 -0.05 -0.48
N VAL A 43 26.50 -0.97 -0.80
CA VAL A 43 26.50 -1.72 -2.07
C VAL A 43 25.23 -2.54 -2.22
N VAL A 44 24.85 -3.29 -1.17
CA VAL A 44 23.63 -4.11 -1.17
C VAL A 44 22.39 -3.24 -1.33
N THR A 45 22.24 -2.18 -0.54
CA THR A 45 21.10 -1.25 -0.66
C THR A 45 21.03 -0.61 -2.04
N LYS A 46 22.18 -0.17 -2.59
CA LYS A 46 22.24 0.41 -3.93
C LYS A 46 21.76 -0.60 -4.98
N GLN A 47 22.25 -1.83 -4.93
CA GLN A 47 21.84 -2.85 -5.90
C GLN A 47 20.36 -3.22 -5.76
N LEU A 48 19.87 -3.43 -4.54
CA LEU A 48 18.45 -3.71 -4.30
C LEU A 48 17.54 -2.59 -4.80
N ASN A 49 17.93 -1.32 -4.59
CA ASN A 49 17.16 -0.17 -5.05
C ASN A 49 17.27 0.08 -6.56
N THR A 50 18.39 -0.29 -7.18
CA THR A 50 18.62 -0.14 -8.62
C THR A 50 17.93 -1.25 -9.41
N TYR A 51 17.81 -2.43 -8.80
CA TYR A 51 17.33 -3.60 -9.51
C TYR A 51 15.81 -3.67 -9.52
N VAL A 52 15.24 -3.36 -10.70
CA VAL A 52 13.80 -3.36 -11.01
C VAL A 52 13.11 -4.68 -10.64
N TYR A 53 13.85 -5.79 -10.62
CA TYR A 53 13.31 -7.10 -10.26
C TYR A 53 12.54 -7.10 -8.94
N TRP A 54 13.14 -6.64 -7.82
CA TRP A 54 12.46 -6.71 -6.52
C TRP A 54 11.29 -5.74 -6.43
N LEU A 55 11.40 -4.60 -7.10
CA LEU A 55 10.30 -3.66 -7.20
C LEU A 55 9.12 -4.31 -7.92
N ASN A 56 9.36 -4.98 -9.05
CA ASN A 56 8.33 -5.69 -9.80
C ASN A 56 7.76 -6.85 -8.99
N THR A 57 8.61 -7.69 -8.39
CA THR A 57 8.15 -8.79 -7.52
C THR A 57 7.25 -8.27 -6.39
N LEU A 58 7.61 -7.16 -5.74
CA LEU A 58 6.78 -6.57 -4.69
C LEU A 58 5.43 -6.05 -5.21
N LYS A 59 5.41 -5.46 -6.41
CA LYS A 59 4.18 -5.01 -7.06
C LYS A 59 3.29 -6.19 -7.46
N ASP A 60 3.87 -7.20 -8.10
CA ASP A 60 3.17 -8.42 -8.53
C ASP A 60 2.56 -9.14 -7.31
N GLU A 61 3.32 -9.30 -6.22
CA GLU A 61 2.82 -9.87 -4.98
C GLU A 61 1.71 -9.02 -4.33
N ALA A 62 1.80 -7.69 -4.44
CA ALA A 62 0.77 -6.81 -3.91
C ALA A 62 -0.53 -6.92 -4.71
N GLU A 63 -0.44 -7.00 -6.04
CA GLU A 63 -1.59 -7.16 -6.94
C GLU A 63 -2.31 -8.51 -6.74
N LEU A 64 -1.56 -9.58 -6.44
CA LEU A 64 -2.12 -10.90 -6.16
C LEU A 64 -2.86 -10.97 -4.81
N LYS A 65 -2.58 -10.05 -3.88
CA LYS A 65 -3.18 -10.05 -2.53
C LYS A 65 -4.43 -9.18 -2.50
N SER A 66 -5.60 -9.81 -2.42
CA SER A 66 -6.89 -9.11 -2.30
C SER A 66 -6.98 -8.17 -1.09
N THR A 67 -6.22 -8.44 -0.03
CA THR A 67 -6.12 -7.57 1.16
C THR A 67 -5.42 -6.24 0.87
N LEU A 68 -4.60 -6.16 -0.19
CA LEU A 68 -3.85 -4.97 -0.60
C LEU A 68 -4.53 -4.19 -1.73
N LYS A 69 -5.80 -4.51 -2.07
CA LYS A 69 -6.55 -3.88 -3.18
C LYS A 69 -6.74 -2.36 -3.11
N TYR A 70 -6.44 -1.75 -1.96
CA TYR A 70 -6.49 -0.30 -1.74
C TYR A 70 -5.11 0.36 -1.68
N MET A 71 -4.03 -0.42 -1.67
CA MET A 71 -2.67 0.06 -1.72
C MET A 71 -2.30 0.34 -3.17
N GLU A 72 -1.75 1.53 -3.45
CA GLU A 72 -1.24 1.85 -4.77
C GLU A 72 0.16 1.25 -4.97
N PRO A 73 0.35 0.26 -5.87
CA PRO A 73 1.63 -0.44 -6.01
C PRO A 73 2.79 0.47 -6.41
N ASN A 74 2.52 1.60 -7.07
CA ASN A 74 3.56 2.56 -7.45
C ASN A 74 4.22 3.27 -6.25
N HIS A 75 3.61 3.22 -5.08
CA HIS A 75 4.21 3.75 -3.85
C HIS A 75 5.02 2.71 -3.07
N LEU A 76 5.05 1.45 -3.51
CA LEU A 76 5.89 0.40 -2.94
C LEU A 76 7.32 0.59 -3.43
N LEU A 77 8.11 1.39 -2.71
CA LEU A 77 9.52 1.65 -3.02
C LEU A 77 10.42 1.02 -1.96
N ILE A 78 11.42 0.26 -2.40
CA ILE A 78 12.36 -0.40 -1.49
C ILE A 78 13.12 0.64 -0.67
N GLY A 79 13.16 0.44 0.65
CA GLY A 79 13.83 1.33 1.58
C GLY A 79 13.15 2.69 1.79
N LYS A 80 11.96 2.93 1.22
CA LYS A 80 11.16 4.13 1.47
C LYS A 80 9.88 3.76 2.19
N ASN A 81 9.46 4.64 3.10
CA ASN A 81 8.18 4.49 3.77
C ASN A 81 7.03 4.82 2.83
N HIS A 82 5.91 4.12 3.00
CA HIS A 82 4.66 4.47 2.32
C HIS A 82 4.24 5.90 2.69
N PRO A 83 3.70 6.71 1.74
CA PRO A 83 3.33 8.10 1.99
C PRO A 83 2.38 8.32 3.18
N VAL A 84 1.60 7.31 3.58
CA VAL A 84 0.76 7.34 4.78
C VAL A 84 1.53 7.73 6.04
N TRP A 85 2.84 7.41 6.09
CA TRP A 85 3.72 7.74 7.21
C TRP A 85 4.40 9.11 7.09
N ASN A 86 4.18 9.85 6.00
CA ASN A 86 4.83 11.13 5.78
C ASN A 86 3.94 12.33 6.17
N THR A 87 2.68 12.09 6.54
CA THR A 87 1.66 13.15 6.64
C THR A 87 1.17 13.40 8.08
N PHE A 88 1.91 12.98 9.10
CA PHE A 88 1.43 13.05 10.49
C PHE A 88 2.30 13.95 11.37
N ASP A 89 1.65 14.75 12.22
CA ASP A 89 2.31 15.49 13.28
C ASP A 89 2.74 14.54 14.40
N LYS A 90 3.75 14.92 15.19
CA LYS A 90 4.28 14.09 16.30
C LYS A 90 3.32 13.91 17.48
N THR A 91 2.04 14.27 17.34
CA THR A 91 1.04 14.10 18.40
C THR A 91 0.60 12.63 18.51
N LYS A 92 0.28 12.18 19.72
CA LYS A 92 -0.20 10.81 19.97
C LYS A 92 -1.49 10.49 19.18
N ALA A 93 -2.33 11.50 18.95
CA ALA A 93 -3.57 11.35 18.21
C ALA A 93 -3.30 11.06 16.72
N GLU A 94 -2.42 11.84 16.08
CA GLU A 94 -2.07 11.65 14.67
C GLU A 94 -1.31 10.34 14.42
N VAL A 95 -0.45 9.92 15.36
CA VAL A 95 0.20 8.60 15.32
C VAL A 95 -0.85 7.48 15.32
N ARG A 96 -1.88 7.55 16.18
CA ARG A 96 -2.96 6.55 16.22
C ARG A 96 -3.75 6.51 14.92
N LYS A 97 -4.12 7.68 14.37
CA LYS A 97 -4.80 7.77 13.06
C LYS A 97 -3.96 7.14 11.95
N THR A 98 -2.65 7.42 11.94
CA THR A 98 -1.71 6.89 10.95
C THR A 98 -1.56 5.36 11.05
N ILE A 99 -1.54 4.81 12.26
CA ILE A 99 -1.53 3.36 12.47
C ILE A 99 -2.81 2.74 11.90
N ILE A 100 -3.99 3.33 12.19
CA ILE A 100 -5.26 2.83 11.65
C ILE A 100 -5.28 2.90 10.12
N LYS A 101 -4.87 4.03 9.53
CA LYS A 101 -4.76 4.17 8.07
C LYS A 101 -3.82 3.12 7.48
N THR A 102 -2.65 2.92 8.09
CA THR A 102 -1.70 1.89 7.63
C THR A 102 -2.30 0.49 7.69
N LYS A 103 -3.03 0.17 8.76
CA LYS A 103 -3.75 -1.11 8.87
C LYS A 103 -4.82 -1.27 7.78
N LEU A 104 -5.55 -0.20 7.45
CA LEU A 104 -6.53 -0.22 6.37
C LEU A 104 -5.89 -0.39 4.99
N VAL A 105 -4.82 0.36 4.69
CA VAL A 105 -4.05 0.25 3.44
C VAL A 105 -3.46 -1.14 3.27
N SER A 106 -2.91 -1.72 4.34
CA SER A 106 -2.29 -3.05 4.32
C SER A 106 -3.28 -4.22 4.46
N GLY A 107 -4.58 -3.95 4.61
CA GLY A 107 -5.60 -4.98 4.85
C GLY A 107 -5.41 -5.76 6.16
N THR A 108 -4.71 -5.18 7.14
CA THR A 108 -4.49 -5.76 8.47
C THR A 108 -5.39 -5.15 9.55
N PHE A 109 -6.30 -4.24 9.16
CA PHE A 109 -7.33 -3.73 10.05
C PHE A 109 -8.44 -4.77 10.17
N ILE A 110 -8.56 -5.36 11.36
CA ILE A 110 -9.50 -6.46 11.63
C ILE A 110 -10.87 -5.86 12.04
N LEU A 111 -11.85 -5.94 11.14
CA LEU A 111 -13.24 -5.54 11.40
C LEU A 111 -14.03 -6.67 12.07
N ASN A 112 -15.24 -6.40 12.58
CA ASN A 112 -16.05 -7.46 13.19
C ASN A 112 -16.45 -8.55 12.20
N SER A 113 -16.68 -8.22 10.93
CA SER A 113 -16.88 -9.23 9.88
C SER A 113 -15.69 -10.18 9.75
N ASP A 114 -14.46 -9.68 9.85
CA ASP A 114 -13.25 -10.51 9.84
C ASP A 114 -13.16 -11.36 11.11
N ARG A 115 -13.43 -10.77 12.28
CA ARG A 115 -13.42 -11.50 13.57
C ARG A 115 -14.42 -12.66 13.59
N ALA A 116 -15.61 -12.44 13.04
CA ALA A 116 -16.67 -13.45 12.96
C ALA A 116 -16.31 -14.62 12.04
N LYS A 117 -15.47 -14.39 11.03
CA LYS A 117 -14.98 -15.47 10.14
C LYS A 117 -13.96 -16.38 10.83
N PHE A 118 -13.12 -15.83 11.70
CA PHE A 118 -12.02 -16.58 12.32
C PHE A 118 -12.34 -17.10 13.73
N ASN A 119 -13.34 -16.52 14.41
CA ASN A 119 -13.74 -16.91 15.76
C ASN A 119 -15.19 -17.38 15.76
N GLN A 120 -15.51 -18.39 16.58
CA GLN A 120 -16.84 -19.03 16.57
C GLN A 120 -17.98 -18.19 17.18
N SER A 121 -17.69 -17.04 17.82
CA SER A 121 -18.66 -16.34 18.68
C SER A 121 -18.90 -14.85 18.42
N PRO A 122 -17.99 -14.03 17.84
CA PRO A 122 -18.26 -12.61 17.72
C PRO A 122 -19.28 -12.33 16.61
N SER A 123 -20.21 -11.42 16.92
CA SER A 123 -21.16 -10.89 15.94
C SER A 123 -20.43 -10.18 14.80
N PRO A 124 -20.80 -10.40 13.53
CA PRO A 124 -20.24 -9.67 12.40
C PRO A 124 -20.75 -8.23 12.30
N LEU A 125 -21.71 -7.84 13.14
CA LEU A 125 -22.37 -6.53 13.09
C LEU A 125 -21.43 -5.40 13.53
N CYS A 126 -21.69 -4.21 13.00
CA CYS A 126 -21.00 -2.99 13.43
C CYS A 126 -21.28 -2.69 14.90
N GLN A 127 -20.23 -2.48 15.68
CA GLN A 127 -20.33 -2.18 17.11
C GLN A 127 -20.98 -0.82 17.41
N LEU A 128 -21.04 0.06 16.41
CA LEU A 128 -21.67 1.37 16.55
C LEU A 128 -23.17 1.25 16.33
N CYS A 129 -23.61 0.88 15.13
CA CYS A 129 -25.03 0.88 14.80
C CYS A 129 -25.75 -0.42 15.17
N ASN A 130 -25.04 -1.55 15.23
CA ASN A 130 -25.59 -2.89 15.42
C ASN A 130 -26.67 -3.29 14.39
N LEU A 131 -26.67 -2.66 13.20
CA LEU A 131 -27.68 -2.88 12.15
C LEU A 131 -27.17 -3.72 10.97
N HIS A 132 -25.91 -3.53 10.59
CA HIS A 132 -25.33 -4.13 9.39
C HIS A 132 -23.98 -4.78 9.71
N GLU A 133 -23.58 -5.73 8.86
CA GLU A 133 -22.24 -6.33 8.91
C GLU A 133 -21.15 -5.24 8.76
N GLU A 134 -20.16 -5.30 9.65
CA GLU A 134 -19.05 -4.35 9.66
C GLU A 134 -17.98 -4.74 8.64
N ASN A 135 -18.19 -4.37 7.39
CA ASN A 135 -17.16 -4.40 6.36
C ASN A 135 -16.55 -3.00 6.13
N ILE A 136 -15.52 -2.90 5.30
CA ILE A 136 -14.81 -1.63 5.04
C ILE A 136 -15.76 -0.55 4.49
N SER A 137 -16.71 -0.92 3.62
CA SER A 137 -17.70 0.02 3.10
C SER A 137 -18.59 0.55 4.20
N HIS A 138 -19.13 -0.32 5.06
CA HIS A 138 -19.97 0.10 6.17
C HIS A 138 -19.21 0.97 7.18
N PHE A 139 -18.01 0.54 7.55
CA PHE A 139 -17.14 1.24 8.48
C PHE A 139 -16.76 2.64 7.98
N LEU A 140 -16.41 2.79 6.71
CA LEU A 140 -15.97 4.07 6.16
C LEU A 140 -17.09 4.95 5.61
N LEU A 141 -18.17 4.38 5.06
CA LEU A 141 -19.18 5.11 4.28
C LEU A 141 -20.62 4.96 4.79
N ASP A 142 -21.03 3.76 5.20
CA ASP A 142 -22.48 3.48 5.34
C ASP A 142 -23.02 3.50 6.80
N CYS A 143 -22.19 3.42 7.83
CA CYS A 143 -22.66 3.45 9.24
C CYS A 143 -23.42 4.75 9.58
N PRO A 144 -24.71 4.71 9.96
CA PRO A 144 -25.54 5.90 10.13
C PRO A 144 -25.09 6.78 11.30
N LEU A 145 -24.53 6.18 12.36
CA LEU A 145 -24.02 6.92 13.53
C LEU A 145 -22.79 7.78 13.23
N LEU A 146 -22.11 7.51 12.11
CA LEU A 146 -20.94 8.29 11.66
C LEU A 146 -21.29 9.29 10.55
N SER A 147 -22.55 9.36 10.09
CA SER A 147 -22.97 10.19 8.96
C SER A 147 -22.58 11.67 9.12
N LYS A 148 -22.93 12.28 10.26
CA LYS A 148 -22.62 13.67 10.55
C LYS A 148 -21.11 13.93 10.54
N THR A 149 -20.33 13.07 11.19
CA THR A 149 -18.86 13.17 11.22
C THR A 149 -18.27 13.02 9.83
N ARG A 150 -18.78 12.09 9.01
CA ARG A 150 -18.30 11.92 7.63
C ARG A 150 -18.54 13.15 6.80
N ILE A 151 -19.74 13.73 6.82
CA ILE A 151 -20.05 14.96 6.06
C ILE A 151 -19.04 16.06 6.37
N THR A 152 -18.70 16.26 7.65
CA THR A 152 -17.70 17.26 8.08
C THR A 152 -16.34 17.10 7.42
N TYR A 153 -15.90 15.87 7.13
CA TYR A 153 -14.60 15.61 6.51
C TYR A 153 -14.68 15.33 5.01
N PHE A 154 -15.84 14.89 4.52
CA PHE A 154 -16.01 14.45 3.14
C PHE A 154 -16.27 15.61 2.19
N GLU A 155 -17.06 16.61 2.60
CA GLU A 155 -17.31 17.79 1.76
C GLU A 155 -16.00 18.53 1.40
N PRO A 156 -15.05 18.80 2.33
CA PRO A 156 -13.78 19.41 1.95
C PRO A 156 -12.95 18.58 0.97
N ILE A 157 -13.04 17.25 1.04
CA ILE A 157 -12.36 16.36 0.10
C ILE A 157 -13.02 16.44 -1.27
N LYS A 158 -14.35 16.41 -1.32
CA LYS A 158 -15.14 16.57 -2.54
C LYS A 158 -14.84 17.90 -3.21
N ASP A 159 -14.92 19.00 -2.48
CA ASP A 159 -14.66 20.35 -2.97
C ASP A 159 -13.24 20.45 -3.54
N TYR A 160 -12.25 19.88 -2.83
CA TYR A 160 -10.87 19.83 -3.31
C TYR A 160 -10.76 19.04 -4.62
N VAL A 161 -11.40 17.88 -4.74
CA VAL A 161 -11.38 17.09 -5.97
C VAL A 161 -12.04 17.86 -7.12
N ILE A 162 -13.21 18.45 -6.91
CA ILE A 162 -13.92 19.24 -7.93
C ILE A 162 -13.07 20.43 -8.39
N GLN A 163 -12.41 21.13 -7.46
CA GLN A 163 -11.53 22.26 -7.78
C GLN A 163 -10.33 21.87 -8.66
N HIS A 164 -9.85 20.63 -8.58
CA HIS A 164 -8.67 20.16 -9.32
C HIS A 164 -9.02 19.26 -10.50
N THR A 165 -10.30 18.96 -10.69
CA THR A 165 -10.84 18.14 -11.79
C THR A 165 -12.09 18.83 -12.34
N THR A 166 -13.25 18.17 -12.29
CA THR A 166 -14.57 18.71 -12.65
C THR A 166 -15.64 18.00 -11.81
N GLU A 167 -16.84 18.59 -11.73
CA GLU A 167 -17.99 17.95 -11.10
C GLU A 167 -18.40 16.65 -11.82
N GLU A 168 -18.25 16.60 -13.14
CA GLU A 168 -18.49 15.41 -13.95
C GLU A 168 -17.54 14.26 -13.60
N VAL A 169 -16.24 14.55 -13.40
CA VAL A 169 -15.25 13.57 -12.93
C VAL A 169 -15.60 13.09 -11.52
N TRP A 170 -16.06 13.98 -10.64
CA TRP A 170 -16.53 13.59 -9.32
C TRP A 170 -17.66 12.55 -9.40
N HIS A 171 -18.70 12.83 -10.19
CA HIS A 171 -19.86 11.93 -10.32
C HIS A 171 -19.53 10.62 -11.04
N SER A 172 -18.74 10.68 -12.11
CA SER A 172 -18.43 9.51 -12.94
C SER A 172 -17.36 8.59 -12.33
N VAL A 173 -16.38 9.15 -11.61
CA VAL A 173 -15.24 8.39 -11.07
C VAL A 173 -15.35 8.27 -9.55
N PHE A 174 -15.44 9.40 -8.84
CA PHE A 174 -15.26 9.41 -7.39
C PHE A 174 -16.49 9.02 -6.61
N GLN A 175 -17.71 9.22 -7.13
CA GLN A 175 -18.95 8.84 -6.42
C GLN A 175 -19.11 7.31 -6.27
N LEU A 176 -18.35 6.52 -7.03
CA LEU A 176 -18.31 5.07 -6.89
C LEU A 176 -17.71 4.69 -5.52
N LYS A 177 -18.44 3.93 -4.71
CA LYS A 177 -18.01 3.52 -3.36
C LYS A 177 -16.55 3.01 -3.28
N PRO A 178 -16.07 2.12 -4.18
CA PRO A 178 -14.69 1.66 -4.12
C PRO A 178 -13.66 2.78 -4.26
N ASN A 179 -13.96 3.80 -5.07
CA ASN A 179 -13.08 4.94 -5.30
C ASN A 179 -13.10 5.91 -4.12
N ILE A 180 -14.25 6.11 -3.47
CA ILE A 180 -14.32 6.85 -2.20
C ILE A 180 -13.49 6.15 -1.13
N ILE A 181 -13.63 4.83 -0.99
CA ILE A 181 -12.86 4.05 -0.03
C ILE A 181 -11.37 4.21 -0.30
N ARG A 182 -10.93 4.07 -1.56
CA ARG A 182 -9.54 4.32 -1.96
C ARG A 182 -9.10 5.75 -1.62
N LEU A 183 -9.94 6.76 -1.88
CA LEU A 183 -9.60 8.16 -1.61
C LEU A 183 -9.39 8.42 -0.11
N ILE A 184 -10.22 7.82 0.74
CA ILE A 184 -10.12 7.93 2.21
C ILE A 184 -8.89 7.19 2.74
N ILE A 185 -8.64 5.97 2.25
CA ILE A 185 -7.56 5.09 2.72
C ILE A 185 -6.20 5.55 2.20
N ASP A 186 -6.11 5.84 0.90
CA ASP A 186 -4.91 6.26 0.19
C ASP A 186 -5.24 7.19 -1.00
N CYS A 187 -5.33 8.49 -0.73
CA CYS A 187 -5.62 9.49 -1.76
C CYS A 187 -4.56 9.59 -2.87
N ARG A 188 -3.37 9.01 -2.68
CA ARG A 188 -2.29 9.09 -3.67
C ARG A 188 -2.58 8.30 -4.93
N HIS A 189 -3.43 7.29 -4.87
CA HIS A 189 -3.96 6.56 -6.03
C HIS A 189 -4.50 7.49 -7.12
N PHE A 190 -5.06 8.64 -6.73
CA PHE A 190 -5.64 9.59 -7.68
C PHE A 190 -4.64 10.65 -8.15
N ILE A 191 -3.60 10.95 -7.38
CA ILE A 191 -2.55 11.90 -7.78
C ILE A 191 -1.71 11.35 -8.93
N SER A 192 -1.45 10.04 -8.95
CA SER A 192 -0.74 9.40 -10.06
C SER A 192 -1.57 9.34 -11.35
N ASN A 193 -2.90 9.38 -11.23
CA ASN A 193 -3.83 9.20 -12.35
C ASN A 193 -4.46 10.51 -12.86
N THR A 194 -4.40 11.63 -12.13
CA THR A 194 -4.91 12.93 -12.59
C THR A 194 -4.29 13.41 -13.90
N SER A 195 -3.04 13.05 -14.19
CA SER A 195 -2.45 13.30 -15.50
C SER A 195 -3.17 12.58 -16.63
N ARG A 196 -3.77 11.41 -16.39
CA ARG A 196 -4.50 10.62 -17.40
C ARG A 196 -5.92 11.15 -17.64
N TYR A 197 -6.59 11.64 -16.59
CA TYR A 197 -7.96 12.15 -16.72
C TYR A 197 -8.03 13.45 -17.54
N LYS A 198 -6.99 14.29 -17.52
CA LYS A 198 -6.92 15.52 -18.34
C LYS A 198 -6.87 15.27 -19.85
N TYR A 199 -6.44 14.08 -20.30
CA TYR A 199 -6.34 13.79 -21.74
C TYR A 199 -7.65 13.31 -22.36
N HIS A 200 -8.55 12.70 -21.58
CA HIS A 200 -9.82 12.23 -22.11
C HIS A 200 -10.81 13.35 -22.49
N GLU A 201 -10.58 14.59 -22.02
CA GLU A 201 -11.37 15.77 -22.43
C GLU A 201 -10.92 16.34 -23.78
N HIS A 202 -9.65 16.17 -24.16
CA HIS A 202 -9.16 16.68 -25.45
C HIS A 202 -9.60 15.82 -26.64
N ASP A 203 -9.70 14.50 -26.47
CA ASP A 203 -10.13 13.59 -27.55
C ASP A 203 -11.64 13.64 -27.84
N ARG A 204 -12.47 14.17 -26.92
CA ARG A 204 -13.91 14.33 -27.13
C ARG A 204 -14.30 15.65 -27.79
N SER A 205 -13.37 16.59 -27.89
CA SER A 205 -13.60 17.92 -28.47
C SER A 205 -13.28 17.98 -29.97
N GLN A 206 -12.88 16.87 -30.59
CA GLN A 206 -12.46 16.79 -31.99
C GLN A 206 -13.36 15.89 -32.88
N ASN A 207 -14.48 15.40 -32.33
CA ASN A 207 -15.53 14.69 -33.07
C ASN A 207 -16.87 15.40 -32.86
#